data_AF-A0A9E1IM02-F1
#
_entry.id   AF-A0A9E1IM02-F1
#
_cell.length_a   1.000
_cell.length_b   1.000
_cell.length_c   1.000
_cell.angle_alpha   90.00
_cell.angle_beta   90.00
_cell.angle_gamma   90.00
#
_symmetry.space_group_name_H-M   'P 1'
#
loop_
_entity.id
_entity.type
_entity.pdbx_description
1 polymer ?
#
loop_
_entity_poly.entity_id
_entity_poly.type
_entity_poly.pdbx_seq_one_letter_code
_entity_poly.pdbx_strand_id
1 'polypeptide(L)'
;MAPRGATRPSPSPAGDTPDLNAVFSSAATIVGVGQDQMGGDPEAVITSNDYGATWVEVLIANLPPTDANLNDGLFVTSTNVVAVGDAMGGVGEIILSVDRGASWTNPLSGLAGF
;
A
#
# COMPACT_ATOMS: atom_id res chain seq x y z
N MET A 1 19.43 32.08 0.48
CA MET A 1 19.98 31.13 -0.51
C MET A 1 19.90 29.75 0.12
N ALA A 2 19.04 28.86 -0.36
CA ALA A 2 18.81 27.55 0.26
C ALA A 2 19.98 26.58 0.01
N PRO A 3 20.35 25.70 0.96
CA PRO A 3 21.34 24.67 0.71
C PRO A 3 20.73 23.53 -0.14
N ARG A 4 21.42 23.21 -1.24
CA ARG A 4 21.28 21.96 -1.98
C ARG A 4 21.91 20.85 -1.15
N GLY A 5 21.15 19.83 -0.75
CA GLY A 5 21.75 18.73 0.03
C GLY A 5 20.82 17.69 0.61
N ALA A 6 19.76 17.29 -0.10
CA ALA A 6 19.13 16.00 0.16
C ALA A 6 19.37 15.14 -1.09
N THR A 7 20.35 14.25 -1.02
CA THR A 7 20.48 13.18 -2.02
C THR A 7 19.25 12.31 -1.91
N ARG A 8 18.40 12.34 -2.95
CA ARG A 8 17.37 11.30 -3.15
C ARG A 8 18.06 9.95 -2.96
N PRO A 9 17.59 9.05 -2.08
CA PRO A 9 18.09 7.69 -2.05
C PRO A 9 18.08 7.15 -3.48
N SER A 10 19.21 6.63 -3.96
CA SER A 10 19.26 6.09 -5.32
C SER A 10 18.30 4.90 -5.38
N PRO A 11 17.40 4.80 -6.38
CA PRO A 11 16.70 3.55 -6.61
C PRO A 11 17.75 2.45 -6.83
N SER A 12 17.52 1.27 -6.23
CA SER A 12 18.37 0.10 -6.39
C SER A 12 18.63 -0.16 -7.88
N PRO A 13 19.88 -0.40 -8.31
CA PRO A 13 20.21 -0.56 -9.72
C PRO A 13 19.94 -2.00 -10.19
N ALA A 14 18.68 -2.43 -10.14
CA ALA A 14 18.07 -3.51 -10.92
C ALA A 14 16.64 -3.76 -10.43
N GLY A 15 15.65 -3.71 -11.33
CA GLY A 15 14.47 -4.56 -11.22
C GLY A 15 13.23 -3.94 -10.59
N ASP A 16 13.18 -3.82 -9.26
CA ASP A 16 11.88 -4.01 -8.58
C ASP A 16 11.51 -2.78 -7.75
N THR A 17 11.01 -1.74 -8.40
CA THR A 17 10.16 -0.77 -7.71
C THR A 17 8.74 -1.29 -7.79
N PRO A 18 7.99 -1.38 -6.68
CA PRO A 18 6.59 -1.80 -6.73
C PRO A 18 5.82 -0.95 -7.75
N ASP A 19 4.98 -1.62 -8.54
CA ASP A 19 4.09 -0.96 -9.49
C ASP A 19 2.96 -0.32 -8.69
N LEU A 20 3.06 0.99 -8.44
CA LEU A 20 2.04 1.74 -7.71
C LEU A 20 0.89 2.15 -8.65
N ASN A 21 -0.34 1.82 -8.23
CA ASN A 21 -1.54 2.10 -9.01
C ASN A 21 -2.35 3.30 -8.48
N ALA A 22 -2.36 3.50 -7.15
CA ALA A 22 -3.16 4.55 -6.53
C ALA A 22 -2.48 5.21 -5.33
N VAL A 23 -2.92 6.44 -5.03
CA VAL A 23 -2.51 7.20 -3.85
C VAL A 23 -3.71 7.92 -3.25
N PHE A 24 -3.86 7.84 -1.93
CA PHE A 24 -4.93 8.47 -1.18
C PHE A 24 -4.44 8.97 0.17
N SER A 25 -5.08 10.01 0.70
CA SER A 25 -4.55 10.73 1.86
C SER A 25 -5.63 11.18 2.83
N SER A 26 -5.26 11.28 4.11
CA SER A 26 -6.01 11.99 5.14
C SER A 26 -5.04 12.74 6.05
N ALA A 27 -5.08 14.06 5.98
CA ALA A 27 -4.16 14.97 6.67
C ALA A 27 -2.69 14.64 6.33
N ALA A 28 -1.83 14.46 7.33
CA ALA A 28 -0.42 14.15 7.13
C ALA A 28 -0.17 12.72 6.62
N THR A 29 -1.16 11.83 6.75
CA THR A 29 -1.03 10.44 6.34
C THR A 29 -1.40 10.27 4.87
N ILE A 30 -0.51 9.64 4.10
CA ILE A 30 -0.70 9.27 2.70
C ILE A 30 -0.42 7.78 2.57
N VAL A 31 -1.23 7.08 1.80
CA VAL A 31 -1.05 5.67 1.47
C VAL A 31 -0.94 5.55 -0.05
N GLY A 32 0.07 4.85 -0.52
CA GLY A 32 0.18 4.38 -1.89
C GLY A 32 -0.04 2.87 -1.93
N VAL A 33 -0.73 2.39 -2.95
CA VAL A 33 -1.00 0.96 -3.15
C VAL A 33 -0.66 0.51 -4.55
N GLY A 34 -0.33 -0.77 -4.70
CA GLY A 34 0.11 -1.33 -5.96
C GLY A 34 0.31 -2.84 -5.91
N GLN A 35 1.02 -3.33 -6.92
CA GLN A 35 1.51 -4.71 -7.00
C GLN A 35 3.00 -4.75 -6.67
N ASP A 36 3.42 -5.69 -5.83
CA ASP A 36 4.83 -6.06 -5.77
C ASP A 36 5.17 -6.99 -6.95
N GLN A 37 6.20 -6.63 -7.72
CA GLN A 37 6.51 -7.26 -9.02
C GLN A 37 7.24 -8.61 -8.91
N MET A 38 7.48 -9.13 -7.70
CA MET A 38 8.32 -10.32 -7.48
C MET A 38 7.61 -11.48 -6.79
N GLY A 39 6.96 -12.34 -7.59
CA GLY A 39 7.07 -13.80 -7.47
C GLY A 39 6.68 -14.48 -6.14
N GLY A 40 5.91 -13.85 -5.25
CA GLY A 40 5.40 -14.46 -4.01
C GLY A 40 5.43 -13.57 -2.76
N ASP A 41 5.82 -12.30 -2.88
CA ASP A 41 5.64 -11.29 -1.82
C ASP A 41 4.29 -10.56 -1.99
N PRO A 42 3.64 -10.08 -0.90
CA PRO A 42 2.29 -9.52 -0.92
C PRO A 42 2.22 -8.10 -1.49
N GLU A 43 0.99 -7.57 -1.56
CA GLU A 43 0.66 -6.26 -2.14
C GLU A 43 1.64 -5.15 -1.72
N ALA A 44 1.96 -4.26 -2.66
CA ALA A 44 2.73 -3.08 -2.34
C ALA A 44 1.85 -2.06 -1.61
N VAL A 45 2.05 -1.89 -0.30
CA VAL A 45 1.47 -0.78 0.47
C VAL A 45 2.59 0.07 1.04
N ILE A 46 2.61 1.34 0.69
CA ILE A 46 3.56 2.33 1.21
C ILE A 46 2.81 3.43 1.93
N THR A 47 3.41 3.96 3.00
CA THR A 47 2.81 5.03 3.79
C THR A 47 3.77 6.18 4.03
N SER A 48 3.20 7.38 4.08
CA SER A 48 3.85 8.58 4.60
C SER A 48 3.02 9.10 5.76
N ASN A 49 3.66 9.66 6.78
CA ASN A 49 2.99 10.32 7.92
C ASN A 49 3.43 11.79 8.07
N ASP A 50 4.07 12.34 7.05
CA ASP A 50 4.69 13.66 7.05
C ASP A 50 4.42 14.42 5.73
N TYR A 51 3.19 14.31 5.21
CA TYR A 51 2.74 14.98 3.99
C TYR A 51 3.54 14.57 2.74
N GLY A 52 4.01 13.32 2.69
CA GLY A 52 4.75 12.78 1.56
C GLY A 52 6.22 13.13 1.53
N ALA A 53 6.78 13.69 2.61
CA ALA A 53 8.20 14.01 2.69
C ALA A 53 9.06 12.74 2.83
N THR A 54 8.58 11.75 3.59
CA THR A 54 9.18 10.42 3.70
C THR A 54 8.14 9.33 3.48
N TRP A 55 8.59 8.19 2.95
CA TRP A 55 7.77 7.04 2.60
C TRP A 55 8.40 5.78 3.16
N VAL A 56 7.57 4.91 3.73
CA VAL A 56 7.97 3.63 4.31
C VAL A 56 7.01 2.57 3.83
N GLU A 57 7.57 1.46 3.35
CA GLU A 57 6.80 0.27 3.01
C GLU A 57 6.22 -0.38 4.26
N VAL A 58 4.97 -0.81 4.18
CA VAL A 58 4.31 -1.56 5.25
C VAL A 58 4.93 -2.95 5.31
N LEU A 59 5.33 -3.38 6.50
CA LEU A 59 5.92 -4.71 6.68
C LEU A 59 4.92 -5.79 6.27
N ILE A 60 5.40 -6.84 5.61
CA ILE A 60 4.63 -8.03 5.24
C ILE A 60 3.77 -8.61 6.39
N ALA A 61 4.28 -8.59 7.62
CA ALA A 61 3.56 -9.08 8.80
C ALA A 61 2.33 -8.24 9.18
N ASN A 62 2.20 -7.04 8.61
CA ASN A 62 1.10 -6.11 8.79
C ASN A 62 0.16 -6.10 7.58
N LEU A 63 0.37 -6.97 6.59
CA LEU A 63 -0.49 -7.17 5.45
C LEU A 63 -1.24 -8.51 5.59
N PRO A 64 -2.46 -8.62 5.05
CA PRO A 64 -3.11 -9.92 4.89
C PRO A 64 -2.30 -10.80 3.91
N PRO A 65 -2.38 -12.14 4.03
CA PRO A 65 -1.71 -13.04 3.10
C PRO A 65 -2.49 -13.13 1.79
N THR A 66 -2.23 -12.20 0.88
CA THR A 66 -2.83 -12.14 -0.44
C THR A 66 -1.76 -11.77 -1.49
N ASP A 67 -2.01 -12.20 -2.74
CA ASP A 67 -1.17 -11.93 -3.92
C ASP A 67 -1.88 -10.90 -4.83
N ALA A 68 -2.50 -9.88 -4.25
CA ALA A 68 -3.34 -8.93 -4.97
C ALA A 68 -2.54 -7.82 -5.64
N ASN A 69 -3.13 -7.33 -6.73
CA ASN A 69 -2.81 -6.08 -7.34
C ASN A 69 -3.83 -5.04 -6.85
N LEU A 70 -3.42 -4.17 -5.92
CA LEU A 70 -4.30 -3.12 -5.39
C LEU A 70 -4.39 -1.96 -6.37
N ASN A 71 -5.61 -1.62 -6.79
CA ASN A 71 -5.86 -0.70 -7.89
C ASN A 71 -6.41 0.66 -7.43
N ASP A 72 -7.06 0.73 -6.27
CA ASP A 72 -7.65 1.97 -5.75
C ASP A 72 -7.82 1.92 -4.23
N GLY A 73 -8.11 3.07 -3.60
CA GLY A 73 -8.43 3.13 -2.19
C GLY A 73 -8.88 4.50 -1.69
N LEU A 74 -9.31 4.54 -0.43
CA LEU A 74 -9.87 5.72 0.20
C LEU A 74 -9.71 5.67 1.73
N PHE A 75 -9.43 6.83 2.31
CA PHE A 75 -9.68 7.08 3.73
C PHE A 75 -11.19 7.28 3.95
N VAL A 76 -11.85 6.28 4.54
CA VAL A 76 -13.27 6.35 4.91
C VAL A 76 -13.46 7.29 6.11
N THR A 77 -12.51 7.24 7.05
CA THR A 77 -12.38 8.19 8.15
C THR A 77 -10.92 8.59 8.26
N SER A 78 -10.54 9.40 9.26
CA SER A 78 -9.12 9.71 9.46
C SER A 78 -8.28 8.50 9.87
N THR A 79 -8.90 7.39 10.29
CA THR A 79 -8.23 6.16 10.75
C THR A 79 -8.53 4.94 9.89
N ASN A 80 -9.71 4.88 9.30
CA ASN A 80 -10.15 3.73 8.54
C ASN A 80 -9.83 3.94 7.07
N VAL A 81 -9.11 2.97 6.50
CA VAL A 81 -8.58 3.04 5.15
C VAL A 81 -8.96 1.75 4.43
N VAL A 82 -9.54 1.88 3.24
CA VAL A 82 -9.89 0.73 2.40
C VAL A 82 -9.05 0.81 1.14
N ALA A 83 -8.46 -0.31 0.74
CA ALA A 83 -7.91 -0.49 -0.58
C ALA A 83 -8.58 -1.69 -1.25
N VAL A 84 -8.71 -1.60 -2.57
CA VAL A 84 -9.38 -2.61 -3.39
C VAL A 84 -8.49 -3.00 -4.55
N GLY A 85 -8.62 -4.24 -4.99
CA GLY A 85 -7.79 -4.79 -6.04
C GLY A 85 -8.35 -6.08 -6.61
N ASP A 86 -7.47 -6.81 -7.28
CA ASP A 86 -7.73 -8.15 -7.76
C ASP A 86 -6.57 -9.07 -7.42
N ALA A 87 -6.89 -10.26 -6.93
CA ALA A 87 -5.93 -11.33 -6.71
C ALA A 87 -5.80 -12.21 -7.95
N MET A 88 -4.78 -13.07 -7.94
CA MET A 88 -4.58 -14.10 -8.96
C MET A 88 -5.88 -14.88 -9.24
N GLY A 89 -6.25 -14.98 -10.53
CA GLY A 89 -7.51 -15.57 -10.96
C GLY A 89 -8.68 -14.59 -11.10
N GLY A 90 -8.44 -13.29 -10.87
CA GLY A 90 -9.44 -12.23 -11.07
C GLY A 90 -10.46 -12.12 -9.93
N VAL A 91 -10.14 -12.69 -8.76
CA VAL A 91 -10.97 -12.57 -7.56
C VAL A 91 -10.79 -11.17 -7.00
N GLY A 92 -11.89 -10.44 -6.80
CA GLY A 92 -11.83 -9.10 -6.22
C GLY A 92 -11.33 -9.14 -4.78
N GLU A 93 -10.40 -8.24 -4.45
CA GLU A 93 -9.79 -8.14 -3.12
C GLU A 93 -10.19 -6.81 -2.44
N ILE A 94 -10.41 -6.89 -1.13
CA ILE A 94 -10.58 -5.73 -0.27
C ILE A 94 -9.65 -5.90 0.93
N ILE A 95 -8.87 -4.87 1.24
CA ILE A 95 -8.13 -4.79 2.49
C ILE A 95 -8.54 -3.54 3.27
N LEU A 96 -8.58 -3.69 4.59
CA LEU A 96 -9.00 -2.66 5.53
C LEU A 96 -7.91 -2.45 6.57
N SER A 97 -7.52 -1.19 6.74
CA SER A 97 -6.80 -0.70 7.89
C SER A 97 -7.74 0.10 8.79
N VAL A 98 -7.57 -0.03 10.11
CA VAL A 98 -8.27 0.77 11.12
C VAL A 98 -7.31 1.68 11.90
N ASP A 99 -6.06 1.74 11.47
CA ASP A 99 -4.95 2.41 12.15
C ASP A 99 -4.13 3.29 11.19
N ARG A 100 -4.81 3.92 10.22
CA ARG A 100 -4.24 4.87 9.26
C ARG A 100 -3.26 4.24 8.26
N GLY A 101 -3.43 2.96 7.95
CA GLY A 101 -2.61 2.22 6.99
C GLY A 101 -1.36 1.58 7.59
N ALA A 102 -1.23 1.53 8.92
CA ALA A 102 -0.09 0.90 9.57
C ALA A 102 -0.19 -0.63 9.59
N SER A 103 -1.40 -1.17 9.71
CA SER A 103 -1.73 -2.59 9.56
C SER A 103 -3.05 -2.80 8.82
N TRP A 104 -3.15 -3.93 8.13
CA TRP A 104 -4.22 -4.26 7.21
C TRP A 104 -4.75 -5.66 7.46
N THR A 105 -6.03 -5.85 7.16
CA THR A 105 -6.73 -7.13 7.23
C THR A 105 -7.62 -7.28 6.01
N ASN A 106 -7.83 -8.51 5.53
CA ASN A 106 -8.85 -8.79 4.53
C ASN A 106 -10.16 -9.12 5.27
N PRO A 107 -11.19 -8.25 5.24
CA PRO A 107 -12.47 -8.50 5.91
C PRO A 107 -13.29 -9.62 5.25
N LEU A 108 -12.90 -10.10 4.07
CA LEU A 108 -13.54 -11.16 3.31
C LEU A 108 -12.91 -12.54 3.52
N SER A 109 -11.79 -12.66 4.24
CA SER A 109 -10.99 -13.90 4.38
C SER A 109 -11.69 -15.10 5.06
N GLY A 110 -13.00 -15.02 5.30
CA GLY A 110 -13.85 -16.11 5.81
C GLY A 110 -15.19 -16.24 5.07
N LEU A 111 -15.40 -15.48 4.00
CA LEU A 111 -16.60 -15.56 3.17
C LEU A 111 -16.29 -16.45 1.96
N ALA A 112 -16.87 -17.65 1.92
CA ALA A 112 -16.74 -18.51 0.75
C ALA A 112 -17.61 -17.98 -0.40
N GLY A 113 -16.96 -17.61 -1.51
CA GLY A 113 -17.62 -17.34 -2.79
C GLY A 113 -17.74 -15.85 -3.14
N PHE A 114 -16.68 -15.33 -3.77
CA PHE A 114 -16.74 -14.24 -4.74
C PHE A 114 -16.13 -14.75 -6.05
#